data_AF-A0A521GWJ2-F1
#
_entry.id   AF-A0A521GWJ2-F1
#
_cell.length_a   1.000
_cell.length_b   1.000
_cell.length_c   1.000
_cell.angle_alpha   90.00
_cell.angle_beta   90.00
_cell.angle_gamma   90.00
#
_symmetry.space_group_name_H-M   'P 1'
#
loop_
_entity.id
_entity.type
_entity.pdbx_description
1 polymer ?
#
loop_
_entity_poly.entity_id
_entity_poly.type
_entity_poly.pdbx_seq_one_letter_code
_entity_poly.pdbx_strand_id
1 'polypeptide(L)'
;MRVYLDTNVLVSAFATRGLCADLLQVILSHHQLVVGETLLAELRRVLSRKLRMSHGLVDEVAAFLRSQSSVVAGAPPIALELRDPADRSVVAEAVAGAADVLVTGDGELLGAAAGAPLPIVSPRAFWELLKAGPRSG
;
A
#
# COMPACT_ATOMS: atom_id res chain seq x y z
N MET A 1 -0.74 -4.59 -13.39
CA MET A 1 0.26 -3.75 -12.69
C MET A 1 0.53 -4.35 -11.32
N ARG A 2 1.72 -4.15 -10.78
CA ARG A 2 2.10 -4.42 -9.40
C ARG A 2 1.88 -3.15 -8.59
N VAL A 3 1.01 -3.21 -7.59
CA VAL A 3 0.57 -2.03 -6.82
C VAL A 3 0.97 -2.22 -5.37
N TYR A 4 1.73 -1.27 -4.83
CA TYR A 4 2.01 -1.21 -3.40
C TYR A 4 1.01 -0.26 -2.74
N LEU A 5 0.21 -0.77 -1.82
CA LEU A 5 -0.66 0.07 -1.00
C LEU A 5 0.05 0.36 0.32
N ASP A 6 0.13 1.63 0.70
CA ASP A 6 0.62 2.01 2.02
C ASP A 6 -0.30 1.48 3.15
N THR A 7 0.26 1.32 4.34
CA THR A 7 -0.41 0.81 5.53
C THR A 7 -1.68 1.59 5.84
N ASN A 8 -1.65 2.92 5.77
CA ASN A 8 -2.84 3.75 6.04
C ASN A 8 -3.95 3.53 5.02
N VAL A 9 -3.61 3.21 3.76
CA VAL A 9 -4.58 2.88 2.72
C VAL A 9 -5.22 1.53 3.00
N LEU A 10 -4.43 0.52 3.37
CA LEU A 10 -4.94 -0.80 3.77
C LEU A 10 -5.78 -0.73 5.04
N VAL A 11 -5.32 -0.02 6.07
CA VAL A 11 -6.11 0.24 7.29
C VAL A 11 -7.46 0.85 6.93
N SER A 12 -7.47 1.87 6.07
CA SER A 12 -8.72 2.50 5.61
C SER A 12 -9.61 1.51 4.86
N ALA A 13 -9.04 0.65 4.03
CA ALA A 13 -9.78 -0.36 3.26
C ALA A 13 -10.48 -1.40 4.15
N PHE A 14 -9.88 -1.77 5.29
CA PHE A 14 -10.48 -2.70 6.25
C PHE A 14 -11.39 -2.01 7.29
N ALA A 15 -11.14 -0.72 7.58
CA ALA A 15 -11.87 0.01 8.62
C ALA A 15 -13.19 0.61 8.13
N THR A 16 -13.26 1.01 6.86
CA THR A 16 -14.40 1.75 6.32
C THR A 16 -14.81 1.23 4.95
N ARG A 17 -16.06 1.54 4.57
CA ARG A 17 -16.48 1.43 3.17
C ARG A 17 -16.03 2.70 2.43
N GLY A 18 -15.64 2.55 1.17
CA GLY A 18 -15.30 3.67 0.29
C GLY A 18 -14.06 3.40 -0.55
N LEU A 19 -13.46 4.49 -1.04
CA LEU A 19 -12.44 4.45 -2.09
C LEU A 19 -11.30 3.45 -1.84
N CYS A 20 -10.75 3.37 -0.63
CA CYS A 20 -9.65 2.45 -0.34
C CYS A 20 -10.09 0.98 -0.38
N ALA A 21 -11.32 0.68 0.07
CA ALA A 21 -11.89 -0.66 -0.02
C ALA A 21 -12.16 -1.04 -1.49
N ASP A 22 -12.72 -0.12 -2.27
CA ASP A 22 -12.96 -0.32 -3.70
C ASP A 22 -11.64 -0.52 -4.47
N LEU A 23 -10.61 0.27 -4.15
CA LEU A 23 -9.27 0.12 -4.70
C LEU A 23 -8.67 -1.25 -4.39
N LEU A 24 -8.72 -1.68 -3.13
CA LEU A 24 -8.22 -2.99 -2.75
C LEU A 24 -8.93 -4.09 -3.55
N GLN A 25 -10.25 -4.02 -3.69
CA GLN A 25 -11.01 -4.99 -4.47
C GLN A 25 -10.59 -5.02 -5.96
N VAL A 26 -10.45 -3.85 -6.60
CA VAL A 26 -10.01 -3.75 -8.00
C VAL A 26 -8.59 -4.28 -8.15
N ILE A 27 -7.69 -3.95 -7.22
CA ILE A 27 -6.30 -4.42 -7.26
C ILE A 27 -6.26 -5.94 -7.14
N LEU A 28 -6.98 -6.53 -6.20
CA LEU A 28 -7.01 -7.99 -6.02
C LEU A 28 -7.65 -8.72 -7.22
N SER A 29 -8.55 -8.06 -7.96
CA SER A 29 -9.26 -8.69 -9.08
C SER A 29 -8.51 -8.56 -10.41
N HIS A 30 -7.78 -7.47 -10.62
CA HIS A 30 -7.23 -7.12 -11.94
C HIS A 30 -5.73 -6.81 -11.94
N HIS A 31 -5.11 -6.73 -10.76
CA HIS A 31 -3.72 -6.35 -10.57
C HIS A 31 -3.05 -7.28 -9.56
N GLN A 32 -1.79 -6.99 -9.24
CA GLN A 32 -1.05 -7.73 -8.23
C GLN A 32 -0.76 -6.80 -7.05
N LEU A 33 -1.29 -7.13 -5.88
CA LEU A 33 -0.94 -6.44 -4.65
C LEU A 33 0.49 -6.82 -4.23
N VAL A 34 1.27 -5.82 -3.86
CA VAL A 34 2.60 -5.99 -3.24
C VAL A 34 2.51 -5.48 -1.81
N VAL A 35 3.06 -6.24 -0.86
CA VAL A 35 3.13 -5.85 0.55
C VAL A 35 4.51 -6.18 1.11
N GLY A 36 5.01 -5.37 2.04
CA GLY A 36 6.20 -5.66 2.83
C GLY A 36 5.87 -6.23 4.21
N GLU A 37 6.85 -6.90 4.83
CA GLU A 37 6.71 -7.38 6.21
C GLU A 37 6.57 -6.23 7.21
N THR A 38 7.26 -5.10 6.98
CA THR A 38 7.14 -3.90 7.83
C THR A 38 5.71 -3.38 7.81
N LEU A 39 5.11 -3.32 6.62
CA LEU A 39 3.72 -2.95 6.42
C LEU A 39 2.76 -3.89 7.15
N LEU A 40 2.96 -5.21 7.05
CA LEU A 40 2.09 -6.20 7.71
C LEU A 40 2.17 -6.08 9.24
N ALA A 41 3.35 -5.82 9.78
CA ALA A 41 3.55 -5.60 11.20
C ALA A 41 2.83 -4.32 11.68
N GLU A 42 2.96 -3.22 10.95
CA GLU A 42 2.29 -1.96 11.29
C GLU A 42 0.78 -2.07 11.14
N LEU A 43 0.29 -2.73 10.10
CA LEU A 43 -1.14 -3.00 9.92
C LEU A 43 -1.71 -3.71 11.13
N ARG A 44 -1.09 -4.81 11.58
CA ARG A 44 -1.52 -5.53 12.79
C ARG A 44 -1.57 -4.63 14.01
N ARG A 45 -0.55 -3.80 14.20
CA ARG A 45 -0.47 -2.84 15.32
C ARG A 45 -1.62 -1.84 15.26
N VAL A 46 -1.91 -1.28 14.09
CA VAL A 46 -2.96 -0.27 13.91
C VAL A 46 -4.35 -0.87 14.09
N LEU A 47 -4.64 -2.01 13.45
CA LEU A 47 -5.94 -2.68 13.56
C LEU A 47 -6.25 -3.11 15.01
N SER A 48 -5.26 -3.67 15.72
CA SER A 48 -5.44 -4.09 17.11
C SER A 48 -5.51 -2.91 18.10
N ARG A 49 -4.62 -1.92 17.99
CA ARG A 49 -4.53 -0.84 19.00
C ARG A 49 -5.45 0.33 18.72
N LYS A 50 -5.49 0.82 17.48
CA LYS A 50 -6.26 2.02 17.13
C LYS A 50 -7.73 1.65 16.87
N LEU A 51 -7.97 0.57 16.12
CA LEU A 51 -9.33 0.13 15.77
C LEU A 51 -9.92 -0.89 16.75
N ARG A 52 -9.14 -1.37 17.73
CA ARG A 52 -9.57 -2.32 18.77
C ARG A 52 -10.21 -3.59 18.20
N MET A 53 -9.75 -4.03 17.03
CA MET A 53 -10.20 -5.28 16.42
C MET A 53 -9.70 -6.48 17.23
N SER A 54 -10.46 -7.56 17.26
CA SER A 54 -10.06 -8.78 17.94
C SER A 54 -8.81 -9.38 17.30
N HIS A 55 -7.97 -10.04 18.09
CA HIS A 55 -6.76 -10.70 17.59
C HIS A 55 -7.05 -11.67 16.46
N GLY A 56 -8.12 -12.48 16.57
CA GLY A 56 -8.53 -13.41 15.52
C GLY A 56 -8.80 -12.70 14.18
N LEU A 57 -9.54 -11.59 14.20
CA LEU A 57 -9.83 -10.83 12.98
C LEU A 57 -8.59 -10.16 12.40
N VAL A 58 -7.69 -9.65 13.25
CA VAL A 58 -6.41 -9.07 12.81
C VAL A 58 -5.54 -10.14 12.13
N ASP A 59 -5.51 -11.35 12.66
CA ASP A 59 -4.76 -12.45 12.07
C ASP A 59 -5.38 -12.95 10.77
N GLU A 60 -6.71 -13.01 10.67
CA GLU A 60 -7.42 -13.30 9.42
C GLU A 60 -7.10 -12.27 8.33
N VAL A 61 -7.14 -10.97 8.66
CA VAL A 61 -6.80 -9.90 7.71
C VAL A 61 -5.36 -10.05 7.21
N ALA A 62 -4.42 -10.29 8.11
CA ALA A 62 -3.02 -10.41 7.72
C ALA A 62 -2.73 -11.71 6.93
N ALA A 63 -3.39 -12.82 7.28
CA ALA A 63 -3.31 -14.07 6.54
C ALA A 63 -3.91 -13.92 5.13
N PHE A 64 -5.06 -13.25 5.03
CA PHE A 64 -5.70 -12.91 3.76
C PHE A 64 -4.73 -12.10 2.87
N LEU A 65 -4.17 -11.01 3.37
CA LEU A 65 -3.24 -10.19 2.59
C LEU A 65 -2.02 -11.00 2.13
N ARG A 66 -1.40 -11.80 3.00
CA ARG A 66 -0.28 -12.67 2.61
C ARG A 66 -0.66 -13.65 1.49
N SER A 67 -1.86 -14.20 1.52
CA SER A 67 -2.33 -15.14 0.49
C SER A 67 -2.64 -14.48 -0.86
N GLN A 68 -2.98 -13.19 -0.85
CA GLN A 68 -3.44 -12.43 -2.02
C GLN A 68 -2.37 -11.47 -2.57
N SER A 69 -1.15 -11.49 -2.05
CA SER A 69 -0.11 -10.52 -2.43
C SER A 69 1.25 -11.16 -2.64
N SER A 70 2.11 -10.43 -3.36
CA SER A 70 3.55 -10.68 -3.39
C SER A 70 4.17 -10.06 -2.14
N VAL A 71 4.63 -10.91 -1.21
CA VAL A 71 5.25 -10.45 0.04
C VAL A 71 6.74 -10.20 -0.14
N VAL A 72 7.21 -9.03 0.29
CA VAL A 72 8.62 -8.64 0.32
C VAL A 72 9.13 -8.81 1.76
N ALA A 73 10.10 -9.69 1.94
CA ALA A 73 10.66 -10.01 3.26
C ALA A 73 11.53 -8.89 3.85
N GLY A 74 12.00 -7.97 3.02
CA GLY A 74 12.80 -6.82 3.39
C GLY A 74 13.37 -6.13 2.16
N ALA A 75 13.87 -4.90 2.35
CA ALA A 75 14.43 -4.10 1.27
C ALA A 75 15.73 -3.40 1.72
N PRO A 76 16.70 -3.23 0.81
CA PRO A 76 17.84 -2.37 1.10
C PRO A 76 17.37 -0.91 1.26
N PRO A 77 18.06 -0.09 2.07
CA PRO A 77 17.76 1.33 2.18
C PRO A 77 17.84 2.03 0.82
N ILE A 78 16.98 3.02 0.61
CA ILE A 78 17.00 3.86 -0.60
C ILE A 78 17.56 5.25 -0.28
N ALA A 79 18.18 5.88 -1.28
CA ALA A 79 18.66 7.26 -1.21
C ALA A 79 17.50 8.24 -1.49
N LEU A 80 16.45 8.19 -0.66
CA LEU A 80 15.34 9.14 -0.68
C LEU A 80 15.33 9.89 0.66
N GLU A 81 15.42 11.21 0.59
CA GLU A 81 15.40 12.08 1.76
C GLU A 81 13.95 12.23 2.25
N LEU A 82 13.61 11.48 3.30
CA LEU A 82 12.37 11.60 4.07
C LEU A 82 12.72 11.77 5.55
N ARG A 83 11.88 12.52 6.26
CA ARG A 83 11.97 12.79 7.70
C ARG A 83 11.65 11.54 8.50
N ASP A 84 10.64 10.77 8.10
CA ASP A 84 10.26 9.52 8.78
C ASP A 84 11.03 8.31 8.21
N PRO A 85 11.84 7.59 9.03
CA PRO A 85 12.45 6.33 8.62
C PRO A 85 11.46 5.23 8.21
N ALA A 86 10.24 5.23 8.76
CA ALA A 86 9.20 4.28 8.40
C ALA A 86 8.74 4.49 6.95
N ASP A 87 8.56 5.74 6.53
CA ASP A 87 8.17 6.10 5.16
C ASP A 87 9.25 5.70 4.15
N ARG A 88 10.53 5.85 4.49
CA ARG A 88 11.64 5.33 3.64
C ARG A 88 11.55 3.83 3.47
N SER A 89 11.18 3.11 4.53
CA SER A 89 11.05 1.65 4.49
C SER A 89 9.90 1.21 3.58
N VAL A 90 8.77 1.95 3.61
CA VAL A 90 7.63 1.71 2.71
C VAL A 90 8.04 1.86 1.24
N VAL A 91 8.75 2.94 0.89
CA VAL A 91 9.21 3.13 -0.49
C VAL A 91 10.24 2.07 -0.88
N ALA A 92 11.17 1.73 0.03
CA ALA A 92 12.15 0.68 -0.21
C ALA A 92 11.50 -0.69 -0.48
N GLU A 93 10.50 -1.08 0.30
CA GLU A 93 9.74 -2.32 0.11
C GLU A 93 8.94 -2.30 -1.21
N ALA A 94 8.36 -1.15 -1.59
CA ALA A 94 7.69 -0.99 -2.88
C ALA A 94 8.66 -1.20 -4.06
N VAL A 95 9.86 -0.62 -3.98
CA VAL A 95 10.92 -0.82 -4.99
C VAL A 95 11.38 -2.27 -5.05
N ALA A 96 11.72 -2.86 -3.90
CA ALA A 96 12.20 -4.24 -3.82
C ALA A 96 11.15 -5.24 -4.31
N GLY A 97 9.86 -4.92 -4.10
CA GLY A 97 8.73 -5.66 -4.63
C GLY A 97 8.43 -5.40 -6.10
N ALA A 98 9.26 -4.63 -6.81
CA ALA A 98 9.05 -4.23 -8.21
C ALA A 98 7.63 -3.67 -8.44
N ALA A 99 7.15 -2.81 -7.52
CA ALA A 99 5.86 -2.16 -7.70
C ALA A 99 5.95 -1.14 -8.83
N ASP A 100 4.92 -1.12 -9.69
CA ASP A 100 4.77 -0.12 -10.74
C ASP A 100 4.33 1.24 -10.15
N VAL A 101 3.70 1.22 -8.98
CA VAL A 101 3.16 2.39 -8.30
C VAL A 101 3.01 2.16 -6.79
N LEU A 102 3.34 3.18 -5.99
CA LEU A 102 3.02 3.28 -4.57
C LEU A 102 1.80 4.19 -4.38
N VAL A 103 0.79 3.68 -3.69
CA VAL A 103 -0.44 4.43 -3.36
C VAL A 103 -0.44 4.76 -1.88
N THR A 104 -0.44 6.04 -1.54
CA THR A 104 -0.41 6.52 -0.16
C THR A 104 -1.27 7.76 0.04
N GLY A 105 -1.83 7.91 1.24
CA GLY A 105 -2.48 9.14 1.68
C GLY A 105 -1.53 10.10 2.41
N ASP A 106 -0.27 9.71 2.60
CA ASP A 106 0.70 10.48 3.36
C ASP A 106 1.24 11.68 2.55
N GLY A 107 1.16 12.87 3.14
CA GLY A 107 1.54 14.11 2.47
C GLY A 107 3.05 14.26 2.26
N GLU A 108 3.87 13.65 3.11
CA GLU A 108 5.32 13.65 2.99
C GLU A 108 5.77 12.75 1.84
N LEU A 109 5.24 11.52 1.77
CA LEU A 109 5.49 10.62 0.65
C LEU A 109 5.01 11.20 -0.69
N LEU A 110 3.83 11.81 -0.71
CA LEU A 110 3.32 12.50 -1.90
C LEU A 110 4.20 13.70 -2.29
N GLY A 111 4.72 14.44 -1.32
CA GLY A 111 5.65 15.55 -1.55
C GLY A 111 7.00 15.10 -2.12
N ALA A 112 7.43 13.86 -1.81
CA ALA A 112 8.67 13.28 -2.29
C ALA A 112 8.54 12.56 -3.65
N ALA A 113 7.35 12.53 -4.26
CA ALA A 113 7.07 11.77 -5.49
C ALA A 113 8.04 12.08 -6.64
N ALA A 114 8.48 13.34 -6.79
CA ALA A 114 9.39 13.74 -7.87
C ALA A 114 10.82 13.16 -7.74
N GLY A 115 11.24 12.82 -6.52
CA GLY A 115 12.55 12.22 -6.23
C GLY A 115 12.49 10.71 -6.04
N ALA A 116 11.30 10.12 -6.06
CA ALA A 116 11.12 8.70 -5.78
C ALA A 116 11.47 7.83 -7.00
N PRO A 117 12.01 6.62 -6.79
CA PRO A 117 12.36 5.68 -7.86
C PRO A 117 11.16 5.01 -8.54
N LEU A 118 9.94 5.23 -8.03
CA LEU A 118 8.68 4.80 -8.63
C LEU A 118 7.61 5.87 -8.44
N PRO A 119 6.53 5.86 -9.27
CA PRO A 119 5.40 6.76 -9.08
C PRO A 119 4.78 6.62 -7.68
N ILE A 120 4.63 7.74 -6.98
CA ILE A 120 3.88 7.84 -5.72
C ILE A 120 2.62 8.67 -5.96
N VAL A 121 1.46 8.11 -5.67
CA VAL A 121 0.16 8.74 -5.96
C VAL A 121 -0.82 8.60 -4.80
N SER A 122 -1.80 9.49 -4.75
CA SER A 122 -2.91 9.36 -3.79
C SER A 122 -3.91 8.29 -4.23
N PRO A 123 -4.71 7.71 -3.31
CA PRO A 123 -5.79 6.78 -3.67
C PRO A 123 -6.71 7.34 -4.76
N ARG A 124 -7.07 8.63 -4.66
CA ARG A 124 -7.92 9.30 -5.65
C ARG A 124 -7.23 9.40 -7.01
N ALA A 125 -5.97 9.81 -7.04
CA ALA A 125 -5.22 9.88 -8.29
C ALA A 125 -5.09 8.50 -8.94
N PHE A 126 -4.79 7.46 -8.15
CA PHE A 126 -4.69 6.10 -8.66
C PHE A 126 -6.02 5.59 -9.21
N TRP A 127 -7.14 5.87 -8.53
CA TRP A 127 -8.46 5.51 -9.03
C TRP A 127 -8.79 6.13 -10.40
N GLU A 128 -8.46 7.41 -10.59
CA GLU A 128 -8.65 8.06 -11.89
C GLU A 128 -7.72 7.48 -12.97
N LEU A 129 -6.49 7.08 -12.61
CA LEU A 129 -5.58 6.37 -13.54
C LEU A 129 -6.18 5.03 -14.00
N LEU A 130 -6.79 4.27 -13.08
CA LEU A 130 -7.44 3.00 -13.42
C LEU A 130 -8.64 3.21 -14.35
N LYS A 131 -9.44 4.25 -14.10
CA LYS A 131 -10.60 4.60 -14.94
C LYS A 131 -10.21 5.12 -16.32
N ALA A 132 -9.02 5.70 -16.45
CA ALA A 132 -8.49 6.17 -17.73
C ALA A 132 -7.87 5.04 -18.59
N GLY A 133 -7.88 3.78 -18.10
CA GLY A 133 -7.46 2.59 -18.84
C GLY A 133 -8.18 2.43 -20.19
N PRO A 134 -7.53 1.74 -21.15
CA PRO A 134 -7.44 2.18 -22.54
C PRO A 134 -8.84 2.50 -23.09
N ARG A 135 -9.00 3.74 -23.57
CA ARG A 135 -10.09 4.06 -24.48
C ARG A 135 -9.99 3.07 -25.64
N SER A 136 -10.87 2.06 -25.64
CA SER A 136 -11.11 1.21 -26.79
C SER A 136 -11.51 2.14 -27.93
N GLY A 137 -10.55 2.47 -28.78
CA GLY A 137 -10.78 2.98 -30.13
C GLY A 137 -11.07 1.82 -31.07
#